data_AF-A0A1V5SXG0-F1
#
_entry.id   AF-A0A1V5SXG0-F1
#
_cell.length_a   1.000
_cell.length_b   1.000
_cell.length_c   1.000
_cell.angle_alpha   90.00
_cell.angle_beta   90.00
_cell.angle_gamma   90.00
#
_symmetry.space_group_name_H-M   'P 1'
#
loop_
_entity.id
_entity.type
_entity.pdbx_description
1 polymer ?
#
loop_
_entity_poly.entity_id
_entity_poly.type
_entity_poly.pdbx_seq_one_letter_code
_entity_poly.pdbx_strand_id
1 'polypeptide(L)' 'MDFYGTVSITLGLPFIRTSPDHGTAFDIAGQGKANHRSMVESCRWAVEYAFAYQDFIKRTSGKKEIDSD' A
#
# COMPACT_ATOMS: atom_id res chain seq x y z
N MET A 1 10.70 -10.51 14.84
CA MET A 1 9.90 -10.28 13.62
C MET A 1 8.44 -10.24 14.04
N ASP A 2 7.71 -9.14 13.80
CA ASP A 2 6.27 -9.04 14.08
C ASP A 2 5.50 -9.54 12.85
N PHE A 3 4.90 -10.72 12.95
CA PHE A 3 4.13 -11.33 11.85
C PHE A 3 2.71 -10.76 11.70
N TYR A 4 2.23 -9.93 12.64
CA TYR A 4 0.86 -9.43 12.61
C TYR A 4 0.74 -8.01 12.04
N GLY A 5 1.87 -7.32 11.82
CA GLY A 5 1.92 -5.95 11.32
C GLY A 5 2.48 -5.82 9.90
N THR A 6 2.79 -6.92 9.22
CA THR A 6 3.31 -6.89 7.85
C THR A 6 2.28 -6.27 6.90
N VAL A 7 2.76 -5.50 5.92
CA VAL A 7 1.96 -4.84 4.88
C VAL A 7 2.51 -5.23 3.51
N SER A 8 1.63 -5.61 2.58
CA SER A 8 1.99 -5.79 1.18
C SER A 8 1.88 -4.46 0.44
N ILE A 9 2.90 -4.11 -0.36
CA ILE A 9 2.94 -2.89 -1.17
C ILE A 9 3.11 -3.28 -2.63
N THR A 10 2.31 -2.69 -3.52
CA THR A 10 2.46 -2.90 -4.97
C THR A 10 3.17 -1.71 -5.61
N LEU A 11 4.28 -2.01 -6.29
CA LEU A 11 5.07 -1.04 -7.03
C LEU A 11 4.67 -1.03 -8.52
N GLY A 12 4.85 0.12 -9.18
CA GLY A 12 4.60 0.27 -10.62
C GLY A 12 3.18 0.69 -11.01
N LEU A 13 2.25 0.79 -10.06
CA LEU A 13 0.93 1.40 -10.29
C LEU A 13 1.04 2.94 -10.25
N PRO A 14 0.11 3.67 -10.89
CA PRO A 14 0.06 5.14 -10.85
C PRO A 14 -0.61 5.70 -9.58
N PHE A 15 -0.83 4.84 -8.57
CA PHE A 15 -1.35 5.19 -7.26
C PHE A 15 -0.76 4.25 -6.20
N ILE A 16 -0.81 4.68 -4.92
CA ILE A 16 -0.40 3.83 -3.80
C ILE A 16 -1.42 2.70 -3.61
N ARG A 17 -0.92 1.47 -3.56
CA ARG A 17 -1.71 0.30 -3.23
C ARG A 17 -1.03 -0.51 -2.14
N THR A 18 -1.67 -0.56 -0.98
CA THR A 18 -1.31 -1.43 0.15
C THR A 18 -2.36 -2.53 0.33
N SER A 19 -2.01 -3.63 1.00
CA SER A 19 -2.97 -4.64 1.43
C SER A 19 -2.47 -5.41 2.65
N PRO A 20 -3.37 -6.03 3.45
CA PRO A 20 -2.98 -6.96 4.49
C PRO A 20 -2.10 -8.09 3.94
N ASP A 21 -1.27 -8.70 4.79
CA ASP A 21 -0.36 -9.80 4.40
C ASP A 21 -1.03 -11.19 4.39
N HIS A 22 -2.30 -11.27 4.81
CA HIS A 22 -3.01 -12.52 5.02
C HIS A 22 -4.14 -12.73 4.00
N GLY A 23 -4.60 -13.98 3.91
CA GLY A 23 -5.75 -14.37 3.08
C GLY A 23 -7.10 -14.08 3.74
N THR A 24 -8.16 -14.70 3.21
CA THR A 24 -9.56 -14.44 3.60
C THR A 24 -9.97 -14.99 4.96
N ALA A 25 -9.25 -16.01 5.48
CA ALA A 25 -9.51 -16.64 6.78
C ALA A 25 -10.98 -17.09 6.97
N PHE A 26 -11.55 -17.77 5.96
CA PHE A 26 -12.97 -18.19 5.97
C PHE A 26 -13.33 -19.13 7.13
N ASP A 27 -12.38 -19.91 7.60
CA ASP A 27 -12.51 -20.82 8.74
C ASP A 27 -12.80 -20.10 10.08
N ILE A 28 -12.47 -18.80 10.18
CA ILE A 28 -12.72 -17.96 11.37
C ILE A 28 -13.66 -16.78 11.11
N ALA A 29 -14.25 -16.69 9.93
CA ALA A 29 -15.18 -15.61 9.58
C ALA A 29 -16.38 -15.59 10.55
N GLY A 30 -16.72 -14.40 11.06
CA GLY A 30 -17.83 -14.22 12.01
C GLY A 30 -17.57 -14.70 13.44
N GLN A 31 -16.39 -15.26 13.74
CA GLN A 31 -16.08 -15.80 15.07
C GLN A 31 -15.41 -14.80 16.02
N GLY A 32 -15.11 -13.57 15.55
CA GLY A 32 -14.41 -12.56 16.35
C GLY A 32 -12.93 -12.88 16.66
N LYS A 33 -12.33 -13.83 15.95
CA LYS A 33 -10.94 -14.29 16.19
C LYS A 33 -9.89 -13.62 15.31
N ALA A 34 -10.30 -12.92 14.25
CA ALA A 34 -9.38 -12.31 13.30
C ALA A 34 -8.56 -11.19 13.94
N ASN A 35 -7.24 -11.20 13.71
CA ASN A 35 -6.36 -10.11 14.12
C ASN A 35 -6.37 -9.03 13.04
N HIS A 36 -6.80 -7.82 13.38
CA HIS A 36 -6.96 -6.71 12.43
C HIS A 36 -5.71 -5.83 12.27
N ARG A 37 -4.60 -6.12 12.97
CA ARG A 37 -3.40 -5.25 12.98
C ARG A 37 -2.84 -5.01 11.57
N SER A 38 -2.67 -6.05 10.75
CA SER A 38 -2.15 -5.91 9.38
C SER A 38 -3.04 -5.01 8.49
N MET A 39 -4.37 -5.06 8.67
CA MET A 39 -5.29 -4.16 7.97
C MET A 39 -5.10 -2.70 8.43
N VAL A 40 -4.98 -2.46 9.73
CA VAL A 40 -4.75 -1.11 10.27
C VAL A 40 -3.43 -0.54 9.76
N GLU A 41 -2.35 -1.32 9.81
CA GLU A 41 -1.05 -0.89 9.28
C GLU A 41 -1.12 -0.63 7.77
N SER A 42 -1.84 -1.45 7.01
CA SER A 42 -2.02 -1.24 5.56
C SER A 42 -2.69 0.10 5.26
N CYS A 43 -3.74 0.47 6.01
CA CYS A 43 -4.39 1.76 5.87
C CYS A 43 -3.48 2.91 6.31
N ARG A 44 -2.76 2.75 7.43
CA ARG A 44 -1.83 3.76 7.93
C ARG A 44 -0.76 4.09 6.91
N TRP A 45 -0.10 3.06 6.36
CA TRP A 45 0.94 3.24 5.34
C TRP A 45 0.41 3.96 4.10
N ALA A 46 -0.80 3.62 3.63
CA ALA A 46 -1.39 4.31 2.49
C ALA A 46 -1.53 5.82 2.72
N VAL A 47 -1.96 6.23 3.92
CA VAL A 47 -2.09 7.65 4.29
C VAL A 47 -0.72 8.31 4.48
N GLU A 48 0.19 7.64 5.18
CA GLU A 48 1.52 8.16 5.51
C GLU A 48 2.34 8.51 4.25
N TYR A 49 2.25 7.67 3.21
CA TYR A 49 2.96 7.90 1.96
C TYR A 49 2.19 8.74 0.92
N ALA A 50 0.91 9.06 1.16
CA ALA A 50 0.04 9.71 0.18
C ALA A 50 0.65 11.01 -0.41
N PHE A 51 1.13 11.90 0.45
CA PHE A 51 1.69 13.19 0.03
C PHE A 51 3.05 13.04 -0.65
N ALA A 52 3.93 12.22 -0.08
CA ALA A 52 5.26 11.96 -0.66
C ALA A 52 5.14 11.36 -2.08
N TYR A 53 4.17 10.48 -2.28
CA TYR A 53 3.92 9.86 -3.59
C TYR A 53 3.31 10.85 -4.59
N GLN A 54 2.40 11.73 -4.18
CA GLN A 54 1.90 12.80 -5.05
C GLN A 54 3.03 13.72 -5.53
N ASP A 55 3.94 14.10 -4.64
CA ASP A 55 5.09 14.93 -5.00
C ASP A 55 6.06 14.20 -5.94
N PHE A 56 6.28 12.90 -5.70
CA PHE A 56 7.06 12.06 -6.59
C PHE A 56 6.46 11.99 -8.00
N ILE A 57 5.15 11.74 -8.13
CA ILE A 57 4.46 11.74 -9.43
C ILE A 57 4.62 13.10 -10.11
N LYS A 58 4.33 14.22 -9.44
CA LYS A 58 4.46 15.56 -10.03
C LYS A 58 5.86 15.80 -10.60
N ARG A 59 6.91 15.38 -9.87
CA ARG A 59 8.31 15.52 -10.30
C ARG A 59 8.69 14.62 -11.48
N THR A 60 8.11 13.44 -11.56
CA THR A 60 8.45 12.43 -12.59
C THR A 60 7.60 12.56 -13.85
N SER A 61 6.34 12.98 -13.73
CA SER A 61 5.45 13.22 -14.87
C SER A 61 5.84 14.45 -15.71
N GLY A 62 6.64 15.38 -15.16
CA GLY A 62 7.13 16.57 -15.86
C GLY A 62 8.35 16.36 -16.78
N LYS A 63 8.79 15.11 -17.03
CA LYS A 63 9.95 14.77 -17.87
C LYS A 63 9.58 14.15 -19.24
N LYS A 64 8.43 14.51 -19.82
CA LYS A 64 8.11 14.19 -21.22
C LYS A 64 8.36 15.44 -22.07
N GLU A 65 9.15 15.27 -23.13
CA GLU A 65 9.72 16.27 -24.06
C GLU A 65 11.07 16.83 -23.62
N ILE A 66 12.14 16.17 -24.09
CA ILE A 66 13.39 16.70 -24.65
C ILE A 66 14.25 15.44 -24.88
N ASP A 67 14.14 14.89 -26.08
CA ASP A 67 15.20 14.19 -26.83
C ASP A 67 14.55 13.64 -28.10
N SER A 68 14.20 14.56 -28.98
CA SER A 68 14.06 14.30 -30.41
C SER A 68 14.94 15.31 -31.12
N ASP A 69 16.22 14.97 -31.24
CA ASP A 69 17.15 15.43 -32.26
C ASP A 69 18.19 14.32 -32.48
#